data_AF-A0A223LME2-F1
#
_entry.id   AF-A0A223LME2-F1
#
_cell.length_a   1.000
_cell.length_b   1.000
_cell.length_c   1.000
_cell.angle_alpha   90.00
_cell.angle_beta   90.00
_cell.angle_gamma   90.00
#
_symmetry.space_group_name_H-M   'P 1'
#
loop_
_entity.id
_entity.type
_entity.pdbx_description
1 polymer ?
#
loop_
_entity_poly.entity_id
_entity_poly.type
_entity_poly.pdbx_seq_one_letter_code
_entity_poly.pdbx_strand_id
1 'polypeptide(L)'
;MHFYVDETGQTGRNLFDKTQPILSYGVLSSEADLDKVAEADLAALRKTLGVERLHAAELGVHRLSEVVDTLLVLQKNHRIRFDIWQVVKRDHAIISFFDQVFDQGLNPVVPWSAYWTPLRYPLLLNLSNLFDDELAEKAWRARLEAHDERSCSLFSEVCGVLLQRVHSLGDARSVELITDALSWAMVNFDELGYNCKTNKEKLQIMPNMIGFQSVLHGICSRLGAPNRKADIIVDQQSQFNTTQRELNEFYYQIREQPWALGPGLPVMDMKNMPAKPLVFQSGTMSAGLELVDIYLWIFKRYMERKELTKPLSRLVYTNLKTARTDSVSLQSVAKRFKEFFEKLSEPTAEMIEKANELRAVEETRRLAHRVQSVSQS
;
A
#
# COMPACT_ATOMS: atom_id res chain seq x y z
N MET A 1 -8.17 19.30 -14.34
CA MET A 1 -7.80 19.11 -12.93
C MET A 1 -6.34 18.74 -12.89
N HIS A 2 -5.58 19.26 -11.94
CA HIS A 2 -4.15 19.06 -11.81
C HIS A 2 -3.87 18.30 -10.52
N PHE A 3 -2.97 17.32 -10.60
CA PHE A 3 -2.50 16.52 -9.47
C PHE A 3 -1.00 16.63 -9.37
N TYR A 4 -0.50 16.83 -8.15
CA TYR A 4 0.91 16.88 -7.82
C TYR A 4 1.20 15.81 -6.80
N VAL A 5 2.12 14.90 -7.12
CA VAL A 5 2.41 13.70 -6.34
C VAL A 5 3.86 13.74 -5.90
N ASP A 6 4.07 13.58 -4.60
CA ASP A 6 5.39 13.44 -4.00
C ASP A 6 5.35 12.37 -2.91
N GLU A 7 6.51 11.95 -2.43
CA GLU A 7 6.67 10.82 -1.55
C GLU A 7 7.80 11.00 -0.54
N THR A 8 7.66 10.35 0.61
CA THR A 8 8.64 10.45 1.68
C THR A 8 8.69 9.16 2.52
N GLY A 9 9.85 8.90 3.13
CA GLY A 9 10.16 7.65 3.78
C GLY A 9 10.78 6.68 2.78
N GLN A 10 12.07 6.36 2.93
CA GLN A 10 12.91 5.59 2.00
C GLN A 10 12.13 4.58 1.16
N THR A 11 12.22 4.72 -0.15
CA THR A 11 11.48 3.96 -1.16
C THR A 11 12.09 2.57 -1.42
N GLY A 12 13.25 2.29 -0.82
CA GLY A 12 14.15 1.20 -1.19
C GLY A 12 13.91 -0.15 -0.50
N ARG A 13 14.90 -1.04 -0.68
CA ARG A 13 14.88 -2.46 -0.25
C ARG A 13 14.87 -2.66 1.28
N ASN A 14 15.34 -1.68 2.05
CA ASN A 14 15.43 -1.79 3.50
C ASN A 14 14.10 -1.40 4.15
N LEU A 15 13.19 -2.38 4.26
CA LEU A 15 11.88 -2.17 4.88
C LEU A 15 11.93 -1.94 6.39
N PHE A 16 13.03 -2.34 7.04
CA PHE A 16 13.15 -2.44 8.49
C PHE A 16 14.01 -1.32 9.10
N ASP A 17 14.24 -0.24 8.36
CA ASP A 17 14.79 1.01 8.92
C ASP A 17 13.81 1.60 9.93
N LYS A 18 14.14 1.47 11.22
CA LYS A 18 13.34 1.94 12.35
C LYS A 18 13.11 3.46 12.35
N THR A 19 13.95 4.22 11.65
CA THR A 19 13.79 5.68 11.54
C THR A 19 12.77 6.07 10.47
N GLN A 20 12.48 5.17 9.52
CA GLN A 20 11.57 5.39 8.39
C GLN A 20 10.65 4.17 8.16
N PRO A 21 9.83 3.77 9.14
CA PRO A 21 9.01 2.55 9.07
C PRO A 21 7.82 2.66 8.10
N ILE A 22 7.52 3.87 7.63
CA ILE A 22 6.36 4.17 6.80
C ILE A 22 6.85 4.92 5.55
N LEU A 23 6.43 4.45 4.38
CA LEU A 23 6.43 5.23 3.15
C LEU A 23 5.10 5.98 3.06
N SER A 24 5.13 7.26 2.72
CA SER A 24 3.94 8.09 2.52
C SER A 24 3.98 8.76 1.17
N TYR A 25 2.88 8.71 0.43
CA TYR A 25 2.63 9.54 -0.75
C TYR A 25 1.67 10.67 -0.40
N GLY A 26 2.01 11.89 -0.81
CA GLY A 26 1.13 13.04 -0.79
C GLY A 26 0.58 13.32 -2.18
N VAL A 27 -0.70 13.68 -2.27
CA VAL A 27 -1.33 14.09 -3.53
C VAL A 27 -2.06 15.40 -3.30
N LEU A 28 -1.55 16.48 -3.89
CA LEU A 28 -2.32 17.72 -4.01
C LEU A 28 -3.17 17.69 -5.27
N SER A 29 -4.39 18.22 -5.17
CA SER A 29 -5.31 18.34 -6.29
C SER A 29 -5.98 19.70 -6.35
N SER A 30 -6.11 20.25 -7.55
CA SER A 30 -6.78 21.54 -7.82
C SER A 30 -7.40 21.57 -9.22
N GLU A 31 -8.42 22.39 -9.43
CA GLU A 31 -8.88 22.70 -10.80
C GLU A 31 -7.89 23.61 -11.53
N ALA A 32 -7.13 24.41 -10.79
CA ALA A 32 -6.13 25.32 -11.34
C ALA A 32 -4.76 24.64 -11.42
N ASP A 33 -3.96 25.10 -12.39
CA ASP A 33 -2.57 24.71 -12.57
C ASP A 33 -1.72 25.45 -11.52
N LEU A 34 -1.32 24.74 -10.45
CA LEU A 34 -0.59 25.32 -9.30
C LEU A 34 0.80 25.82 -9.70
N ASP A 35 1.42 25.25 -10.73
CA ASP A 35 2.70 25.73 -11.27
C ASP A 35 2.59 27.14 -11.84
N LYS A 36 1.38 27.57 -12.22
CA LYS A 36 1.12 28.93 -12.70
C LYS A 36 0.55 29.82 -11.61
N VAL A 37 -0.45 29.34 -10.88
CA VAL A 37 -1.23 30.22 -10.00
C VAL A 37 -0.59 30.42 -8.63
N ALA A 38 0.26 29.50 -8.16
CA ALA A 38 0.91 29.62 -6.85
C ALA A 38 2.32 30.22 -6.91
N GLU A 39 2.96 30.24 -8.08
CA GLU A 39 4.39 30.59 -8.21
C GLU A 39 4.70 32.00 -7.69
N ALA A 40 3.85 32.98 -7.95
CA ALA A 40 4.07 34.35 -7.46
C ALA A 40 4.11 34.42 -5.93
N ASP A 41 3.19 33.73 -5.27
CA ASP A 41 3.13 33.65 -3.80
C ASP A 41 4.32 32.87 -3.24
N LEU A 42 4.68 31.73 -3.84
CA LEU A 42 5.82 30.94 -3.40
C LEU A 42 7.15 31.68 -3.60
N ALA A 43 7.34 32.37 -4.71
CA ALA A 43 8.52 33.19 -4.96
C ALA A 43 8.67 34.30 -3.90
N ALA A 44 7.57 34.93 -3.49
CA ALA A 44 7.58 35.91 -2.41
C ALA A 44 7.98 35.29 -1.06
N LEU A 45 7.47 34.09 -0.75
CA LEU A 45 7.85 33.35 0.45
C LEU A 45 9.32 32.94 0.45
N ARG A 46 9.81 32.37 -0.66
CA ARG A 46 11.22 32.01 -0.87
C ARG A 46 12.14 33.21 -0.63
N LYS A 47 11.80 34.38 -1.19
CA LYS A 47 12.53 35.63 -0.97
C LYS A 47 12.52 36.07 0.49
N THR A 48 11.37 35.97 1.15
CA THR A 48 11.20 36.38 2.56
C THR A 48 12.03 35.51 3.49
N LEU A 49 12.06 34.21 3.22
CA LEU A 49 12.81 33.23 3.98
C LEU A 49 14.29 33.14 3.56
N GLY A 50 14.69 33.77 2.45
CA GLY A 50 16.05 33.69 1.93
C GLY A 50 16.45 32.27 1.50
N VAL A 51 15.53 31.53 0.87
CA VAL A 51 15.75 30.15 0.39
C VAL A 51 15.46 30.05 -1.11
N GLU A 52 16.14 29.13 -1.79
CA GLU A 52 15.88 28.84 -3.20
C GLU A 52 14.61 27.99 -3.42
N ARG A 53 14.27 27.17 -2.43
CA ARG A 53 13.08 26.31 -2.40
C ARG A 53 12.58 26.20 -0.95
N LEU A 54 11.27 26.13 -0.79
CA LEU A 54 10.58 25.86 0.47
C LEU A 54 10.64 24.37 0.83
N HIS A 55 11.85 23.82 0.91
CA HIS A 55 12.05 22.41 1.26
C HIS A 55 11.66 22.16 2.72
N ALA A 56 10.58 21.42 2.96
CA ALA A 56 9.91 21.37 4.25
C ALA A 56 10.83 20.84 5.38
N ALA A 57 11.63 19.82 5.07
CA ALA A 57 12.59 19.26 6.02
C ALA A 57 13.71 20.23 6.44
N GLU A 58 14.12 21.15 5.55
CA GLU A 58 15.17 22.14 5.83
C GLU A 58 14.62 23.35 6.59
N LEU A 59 13.40 23.77 6.28
CA LEU A 59 12.72 24.85 6.99
C LEU A 59 12.37 24.46 8.43
N GLY A 60 11.94 23.21 8.64
CA GLY A 60 11.52 22.72 9.94
C GLY A 60 10.26 23.41 10.48
N VAL A 61 9.86 23.06 11.70
CA VAL A 61 8.55 23.43 12.27
C VAL A 61 8.39 24.96 12.40
N HIS A 62 9.42 25.67 12.85
CA HIS A 62 9.31 27.09 13.15
C HIS A 62 9.18 27.94 11.87
N ARG A 63 10.07 27.77 10.91
CA ARG A 63 10.04 28.55 9.66
C ARG A 63 8.84 28.19 8.79
N LEU A 64 8.41 26.92 8.78
CA LEU A 64 7.16 26.54 8.11
C LEU A 64 5.93 27.20 8.73
N SER A 65 5.97 27.57 10.02
CA SER A 65 4.84 28.26 10.66
C SER A 65 4.60 29.65 10.06
N GLU A 66 5.65 30.30 9.57
CA GLU A 66 5.60 31.65 8.98
C GLU A 66 4.90 31.66 7.62
N VAL A 67 4.84 30.52 6.91
CA VAL A 67 4.23 30.44 5.58
C VAL A 67 2.76 30.02 5.58
N VAL A 68 2.23 29.55 6.71
CA VAL A 68 0.91 28.90 6.80
C VAL A 68 -0.24 29.78 6.32
N ASP A 69 -0.23 31.08 6.67
CA ASP A 69 -1.34 31.97 6.28
C ASP A 69 -1.45 32.06 4.75
N THR A 70 -0.33 32.19 4.06
CA THR A 70 -0.25 32.17 2.59
C THR A 70 -0.73 30.83 2.03
N LEU A 71 -0.33 29.70 2.63
CA LEU A 71 -0.78 28.38 2.21
C LEU A 71 -2.31 28.21 2.34
N LEU A 72 -2.91 28.73 3.41
CA LEU A 72 -4.36 28.70 3.62
C LEU A 72 -5.12 29.58 2.62
N VAL A 73 -4.56 30.74 2.26
CA VAL A 73 -5.11 31.62 1.22
C VAL A 73 -5.07 30.91 -0.14
N LEU A 74 -3.91 30.34 -0.52
CA LEU A 74 -3.76 29.54 -1.74
C LEU A 74 -4.75 28.38 -1.77
N GLN A 75 -4.86 27.64 -0.66
CA GLN A 75 -5.77 26.52 -0.53
C GLN A 75 -7.21 26.93 -0.81
N LYS A 76 -7.66 28.03 -0.21
CA LYS A 76 -9.01 28.56 -0.40
C LYS A 76 -9.25 29.03 -1.83
N ASN A 77 -8.34 29.85 -2.36
CA ASN A 77 -8.48 30.49 -3.67
C ASN A 77 -8.49 29.47 -4.81
N HIS A 78 -7.67 28.43 -4.69
CA HIS A 78 -7.51 27.41 -5.74
C HIS A 78 -8.17 26.08 -5.38
N ARG A 79 -8.99 26.04 -4.32
CA ARG A 79 -9.71 24.85 -3.84
C ARG A 79 -8.81 23.62 -3.73
N ILE A 80 -7.60 23.83 -3.21
CA ILE A 80 -6.60 22.78 -3.09
C ILE A 80 -7.09 21.74 -2.09
N ARG A 81 -6.98 20.46 -2.45
CA ARG A 81 -7.22 19.34 -1.54
C ARG A 81 -5.98 18.47 -1.47
N PHE A 82 -5.72 17.92 -0.30
CA PHE A 82 -4.58 17.05 -0.04
C PHE A 82 -5.05 15.66 0.35
N ASP A 83 -4.51 14.63 -0.30
CA ASP A 83 -4.67 13.22 0.06
C ASP A 83 -3.33 12.64 0.51
N ILE A 84 -3.36 11.69 1.44
CA ILE A 84 -2.16 10.98 1.89
C ILE A 84 -2.39 9.46 1.92
N TRP A 85 -1.47 8.72 1.33
CA TRP A 85 -1.51 7.26 1.23
C TRP A 85 -0.25 6.68 1.85
N GLN A 86 -0.39 5.73 2.76
CA GLN A 86 0.76 5.17 3.48
C GLN A 86 0.96 3.68 3.23
N VAL A 87 2.21 3.22 3.30
CA VAL A 87 2.56 1.81 3.34
C VAL A 87 3.40 1.58 4.60
N VAL A 88 2.87 0.79 5.54
CA VAL A 88 3.63 0.35 6.72
C VAL A 88 4.56 -0.76 6.27
N LYS A 89 5.86 -0.50 6.27
CA LYS A 89 6.84 -1.35 5.58
C LYS A 89 6.97 -2.75 6.17
N ARG A 90 6.97 -2.85 7.51
CA ARG A 90 6.95 -4.14 8.22
C ARG A 90 5.73 -4.97 7.81
N ASP A 91 4.56 -4.36 7.83
CA ASP A 91 3.31 -5.02 7.48
C ASP A 91 3.31 -5.45 6.01
N HIS A 92 3.83 -4.62 5.11
CA HIS A 92 4.00 -4.95 3.70
C HIS A 92 4.83 -6.22 3.48
N ALA A 93 5.91 -6.42 4.25
CA ALA A 93 6.70 -7.67 4.17
C ALA A 93 5.85 -8.91 4.50
N ILE A 94 5.01 -8.83 5.54
CA ILE A 94 4.14 -9.92 5.98
C ILE A 94 2.99 -10.13 4.98
N ILE A 95 2.37 -9.06 4.50
CA ILE A 95 1.33 -9.10 3.47
C ILE A 95 1.89 -9.72 2.19
N SER A 96 3.08 -9.32 1.76
CA SER A 96 3.74 -9.90 0.59
C SER A 96 4.08 -11.38 0.76
N PHE A 97 4.47 -11.81 1.96
CA PHE A 97 4.69 -13.22 2.26
C PHE A 97 3.37 -14.00 2.16
N PHE A 98 2.31 -13.48 2.80
CA PHE A 98 0.98 -14.07 2.75
C PHE A 98 0.46 -14.19 1.32
N ASP A 99 0.51 -13.10 0.55
CA ASP A 99 -0.02 -13.07 -0.81
C ASP A 99 0.69 -14.04 -1.74
N GLN A 100 1.97 -14.36 -1.49
CA GLN A 100 2.68 -15.37 -2.28
C GLN A 100 2.41 -16.80 -1.79
N VAL A 101 2.45 -17.03 -0.48
CA VAL A 101 2.36 -18.38 0.11
C VAL A 101 0.93 -18.90 0.16
N PHE A 102 -0.04 -18.00 0.34
CA PHE A 102 -1.44 -18.35 0.56
C PHE A 102 -2.34 -18.13 -0.66
N ASP A 103 -1.81 -17.65 -1.78
CA ASP A 103 -2.61 -17.56 -3.01
C ASP A 103 -3.02 -18.96 -3.46
N GLN A 104 -4.31 -19.26 -3.42
CA GLN A 104 -4.82 -20.57 -3.84
C GLN A 104 -4.42 -20.93 -5.27
N GLY A 105 -4.28 -19.93 -6.16
CA GLY A 105 -3.82 -20.12 -7.54
C GLY A 105 -2.39 -20.65 -7.64
N LEU A 106 -1.56 -20.41 -6.62
CA LEU A 106 -0.17 -20.87 -6.53
C LEU A 106 -0.01 -22.04 -5.56
N ASN A 107 -0.78 -22.04 -4.48
CA ASN A 107 -0.75 -23.02 -3.41
C ASN A 107 -2.08 -23.80 -3.35
N PRO A 108 -2.14 -25.02 -3.90
CA PRO A 108 -3.37 -25.79 -4.02
C PRO A 108 -3.92 -26.29 -2.68
N VAL A 109 -3.15 -26.24 -1.59
CA VAL A 109 -3.63 -26.63 -0.25
C VAL A 109 -4.27 -25.47 0.51
N VAL A 110 -4.43 -24.30 -0.12
CA VAL A 110 -5.25 -23.21 0.43
C VAL A 110 -6.65 -23.28 -0.18
N PRO A 111 -7.72 -23.33 0.63
CA PRO A 111 -9.09 -23.25 0.11
C PRO A 111 -9.31 -21.97 -0.68
N TRP A 112 -10.10 -22.05 -1.77
CA TRP A 112 -10.46 -20.86 -2.55
C TRP A 112 -11.17 -19.83 -1.67
N SER A 113 -12.10 -20.27 -0.82
CA SER A 113 -12.79 -19.43 0.14
C SER A 113 -11.84 -18.70 1.11
N ALA A 114 -10.69 -19.28 1.46
CA ALA A 114 -9.75 -18.70 2.40
C ALA A 114 -8.89 -17.57 1.80
N TYR A 115 -8.74 -17.49 0.47
CA TYR A 115 -7.91 -16.48 -0.19
C TYR A 115 -8.70 -15.50 -1.08
N TRP A 116 -9.68 -16.00 -1.84
CA TRP A 116 -10.45 -15.23 -2.81
C TRP A 116 -11.72 -14.60 -2.22
N THR A 117 -11.84 -14.56 -0.89
CA THR A 117 -12.94 -13.90 -0.18
C THR A 117 -12.38 -13.09 1.01
N PRO A 118 -13.21 -12.27 1.69
CA PRO A 118 -12.81 -11.57 2.90
C PRO A 118 -12.27 -12.43 4.04
N LEU A 119 -12.43 -13.77 4.00
CA LEU A 119 -11.81 -14.68 4.96
C LEU A 119 -10.27 -14.69 4.87
N ARG A 120 -9.69 -14.16 3.79
CA ARG A 120 -8.24 -13.93 3.71
C ARG A 120 -7.71 -12.99 4.80
N TYR A 121 -8.54 -12.05 5.24
CA TYR A 121 -8.15 -11.05 6.22
C TYR A 121 -7.90 -11.64 7.61
N PRO A 122 -8.84 -12.38 8.25
CA PRO A 122 -8.55 -13.04 9.52
C PRO A 122 -7.42 -14.08 9.40
N LEU A 123 -7.28 -14.78 8.27
CA LEU A 123 -6.16 -15.70 8.06
C LEU A 123 -4.81 -14.98 8.04
N LEU A 124 -4.69 -13.89 7.29
CA LEU A 124 -3.51 -13.01 7.28
C LEU A 124 -3.22 -12.44 8.68
N LEU A 125 -4.24 -12.01 9.42
CA LEU A 125 -4.06 -11.46 10.76
C LEU A 125 -3.56 -12.53 11.74
N ASN A 126 -4.11 -13.75 11.68
CA ASN A 126 -3.62 -14.88 12.48
C ASN A 126 -2.18 -15.24 12.12
N LEU A 127 -1.84 -15.32 10.83
CA LEU A 127 -0.45 -15.52 10.39
C LEU A 127 0.46 -14.42 10.92
N SER A 128 0.03 -13.15 10.87
CA SER A 128 0.85 -12.01 11.28
C SER A 128 1.25 -12.03 12.76
N ASN A 129 0.45 -12.67 13.62
CA ASN A 129 0.77 -12.85 15.05
C ASN A 129 1.97 -13.79 15.28
N LEU A 130 2.36 -14.58 14.28
CA LEU A 130 3.52 -15.48 14.36
C LEU A 130 4.84 -14.78 14.02
N PHE A 131 4.78 -13.59 13.40
CA PHE A 131 5.94 -12.83 12.96
C PHE A 131 6.45 -11.86 14.02
N ASP A 132 7.76 -11.94 14.30
CA ASP A 132 8.53 -10.82 14.86
C ASP A 132 9.24 -10.04 13.73
N ASP A 133 9.94 -8.96 14.09
CA ASP A 133 10.62 -8.09 13.12
C ASP A 133 11.73 -8.83 12.36
N GLU A 134 12.50 -9.69 13.04
CA GLU A 134 13.61 -10.44 12.43
C GLU A 134 13.09 -11.44 11.39
N LEU A 135 12.00 -12.15 11.73
CA LEU A 135 11.39 -13.12 10.84
C LEU A 135 10.76 -12.46 9.61
N ALA A 136 10.10 -11.31 9.80
CA ALA A 136 9.54 -10.53 8.71
C ALA A 136 10.64 -9.98 7.77
N GLU A 137 11.77 -9.54 8.34
CA GLU A 137 12.93 -9.12 7.56
C GLU A 137 13.52 -10.27 6.76
N LYS A 138 13.66 -11.45 7.38
CA LYS A 138 14.17 -12.65 6.70
C LYS A 138 13.25 -13.08 5.56
N ALA A 139 11.94 -13.07 5.76
CA ALA A 139 10.95 -13.36 4.72
C ALA A 139 11.08 -12.41 3.52
N TRP A 140 11.23 -11.11 3.79
CA TRP A 140 11.44 -10.11 2.76
C TRP A 140 12.77 -10.28 2.02
N ARG A 141 13.85 -10.58 2.75
CA ARG A 141 15.16 -10.87 2.15
C ARG A 141 15.11 -12.09 1.24
N ALA A 142 14.42 -13.15 1.66
CA ALA A 142 14.17 -14.32 0.82
C ALA A 142 13.42 -13.93 -0.47
N ARG A 143 12.38 -13.08 -0.37
CA ARG A 143 11.59 -12.61 -1.52
C ARG A 143 12.43 -11.82 -2.53
N LEU A 144 13.44 -11.07 -2.06
CA LEU A 144 14.34 -10.27 -2.91
C LEU A 144 15.61 -10.99 -3.37
N GLU A 145 15.90 -12.17 -2.84
CA GLU A 145 17.05 -12.97 -3.24
C GLU A 145 16.83 -13.55 -4.64
N ALA A 146 17.72 -13.27 -5.59
CA ALA A 146 17.52 -13.72 -6.97
C ALA A 146 17.86 -15.21 -7.16
N HIS A 147 18.78 -15.73 -6.35
CA HIS A 147 19.24 -17.12 -6.44
C HIS A 147 18.29 -18.04 -5.68
N ASP A 148 17.74 -19.04 -6.38
CA ASP A 148 16.77 -20.00 -5.82
C ASP A 148 17.25 -20.66 -4.55
N GLU A 149 18.43 -21.28 -4.57
CA GLU A 149 18.95 -22.04 -3.41
C GLU A 149 19.05 -21.17 -2.15
N ARG A 150 19.55 -19.93 -2.29
CA ARG A 150 19.67 -19.00 -1.15
C ARG A 150 18.31 -18.52 -0.68
N SER A 151 17.39 -18.25 -1.60
CA SER A 151 16.04 -17.83 -1.26
C SER A 151 15.28 -18.97 -0.56
N CYS A 152 15.35 -20.18 -1.09
CA CYS A 152 14.76 -21.39 -0.54
C CYS A 152 15.28 -21.68 0.88
N SER A 153 16.59 -21.52 1.12
CA SER A 153 17.16 -21.66 2.47
C SER A 153 16.53 -20.66 3.45
N LEU A 154 16.53 -19.37 3.12
CA LEU A 154 15.96 -18.32 3.98
C LEU A 154 14.45 -18.51 4.17
N PHE A 155 13.74 -18.88 3.11
CA PHE A 155 12.29 -19.14 3.14
C PHE A 155 11.95 -20.35 4.00
N SER A 156 12.73 -21.43 3.90
CA SER A 156 12.55 -22.64 4.69
C SER A 156 12.78 -22.38 6.18
N GLU A 157 13.79 -21.58 6.53
CA GLU A 157 13.99 -21.13 7.91
C GLU A 157 12.77 -20.33 8.42
N VAL A 158 12.23 -19.42 7.60
CA VAL A 158 11.03 -18.65 7.96
C VAL A 158 9.85 -19.58 8.22
N CYS A 159 9.55 -20.47 7.28
CA CYS A 159 8.44 -21.40 7.40
C CYS A 159 8.62 -22.34 8.60
N GLY A 160 9.83 -22.83 8.86
CA GLY A 160 10.13 -23.67 10.02
C GLY A 160 9.83 -22.98 11.34
N VAL A 161 10.23 -21.72 11.49
CA VAL A 161 9.91 -20.91 12.69
C VAL A 161 8.41 -20.65 12.80
N LEU A 162 7.72 -20.33 11.69
CA LEU A 162 6.26 -20.13 11.71
C LEU A 162 5.50 -21.42 12.08
N LEU A 163 5.92 -22.57 11.55
CA LEU A 163 5.37 -23.89 11.91
C LEU A 163 5.59 -24.22 13.38
N GLN A 164 6.75 -23.85 13.95
CA GLN A 164 6.98 -23.98 15.38
C GLN A 164 6.07 -23.08 16.20
N ARG A 165 5.65 -21.92 15.71
CA ARG A 165 4.82 -20.96 16.47
C ARG A 165 3.32 -21.16 16.27
N VAL A 166 2.89 -21.87 15.22
CA VAL A 166 1.48 -21.96 14.79
C VAL A 166 0.53 -22.44 15.91
N HIS A 167 1.00 -23.31 16.80
CA HIS A 167 0.21 -23.83 17.93
C HIS A 167 -0.15 -22.78 19.00
N SER A 168 0.48 -21.60 18.95
CA SER A 168 0.13 -20.46 19.80
C SER A 168 -1.17 -19.76 19.37
N LEU A 169 -1.70 -20.07 18.18
CA LEU A 169 -2.97 -19.52 17.70
C LEU A 169 -4.15 -20.24 18.36
N GLY A 170 -5.19 -19.48 18.70
CA GLY A 170 -6.39 -20.03 19.35
C GLY A 170 -7.41 -20.68 18.39
N ASP A 171 -7.35 -20.37 17.10
CA ASP A 171 -8.30 -20.89 16.10
C ASP A 171 -7.75 -22.14 15.41
N ALA A 172 -8.35 -23.30 15.71
CA ALA A 172 -7.92 -24.61 15.20
C ALA A 172 -7.91 -24.67 13.67
N ARG A 173 -8.85 -23.98 13.01
CA ARG A 173 -8.90 -23.96 11.55
C ARG A 173 -7.75 -23.15 10.95
N SER A 174 -7.41 -22.01 11.53
CA SER A 174 -6.23 -21.24 11.14
C SER A 174 -4.95 -22.03 11.36
N VAL A 175 -4.83 -22.76 12.48
CA VAL A 175 -3.69 -23.65 12.74
C VAL A 175 -3.53 -24.66 11.60
N GLU A 176 -4.61 -25.36 11.24
CA GLU A 176 -4.61 -26.34 10.14
C GLU A 176 -4.19 -25.70 8.81
N LEU A 177 -4.86 -24.62 8.40
CA LEU A 177 -4.63 -23.98 7.11
C LEU A 177 -3.22 -23.39 6.98
N ILE A 178 -2.72 -22.75 8.03
CA ILE A 178 -1.37 -22.18 8.04
C ILE A 178 -0.34 -23.32 8.01
N THR A 179 -0.53 -24.38 8.80
CA THR A 179 0.38 -25.53 8.81
C THR A 179 0.49 -26.17 7.44
N ASP A 180 -0.64 -26.45 6.80
CA ASP A 180 -0.68 -27.11 5.51
C ASP A 180 -0.09 -26.21 4.41
N ALA A 181 -0.46 -24.92 4.38
CA ALA A 181 0.07 -23.97 3.40
C ALA A 181 1.59 -23.82 3.48
N LEU A 182 2.14 -23.66 4.69
CA LEU A 182 3.58 -23.54 4.92
C LEU A 182 4.31 -24.84 4.56
N SER A 183 3.78 -25.99 4.97
CA SER A 183 4.40 -27.30 4.70
C SER A 183 4.47 -27.56 3.20
N TRP A 184 3.37 -27.30 2.47
CA TRP A 184 3.34 -27.46 1.01
C TRP A 184 4.31 -26.50 0.33
N ALA A 185 4.35 -25.24 0.74
CA ALA A 185 5.22 -24.22 0.17
C ALA A 185 6.71 -24.54 0.35
N MET A 186 7.10 -25.14 1.48
CA MET A 186 8.48 -25.60 1.71
C MET A 186 8.89 -26.73 0.77
N VAL A 187 7.98 -27.69 0.54
CA VAL A 187 8.25 -28.85 -0.32
C VAL A 187 8.25 -28.47 -1.80
N ASN A 188 7.43 -27.48 -2.18
CA ASN A 188 7.19 -27.09 -3.59
C ASN A 188 7.66 -25.65 -3.85
N PHE A 189 8.81 -25.25 -3.30
CA PHE A 189 9.33 -23.89 -3.40
C PHE A 189 9.47 -23.40 -4.86
N ASP A 190 9.97 -24.27 -5.74
CA ASP A 190 10.19 -23.94 -7.15
C ASP A 190 8.86 -23.67 -7.88
N GLU A 191 7.82 -24.44 -7.56
CA GLU A 191 6.46 -24.27 -8.12
C GLU A 191 5.79 -23.00 -7.59
N LEU A 192 6.07 -22.64 -6.34
CA LEU A 192 5.53 -21.45 -5.70
C LEU A 192 6.00 -20.15 -6.35
N GLY A 193 7.19 -20.14 -6.95
CA GLY A 193 7.79 -18.93 -7.55
C GLY A 193 8.00 -17.82 -6.52
N TYR A 194 8.50 -18.17 -5.32
CA TYR A 194 8.51 -17.26 -4.18
C TYR A 194 9.42 -16.04 -4.33
N ASN A 195 10.46 -16.03 -5.15
CA ASN A 195 11.44 -14.94 -5.18
C ASN A 195 11.55 -14.20 -6.51
N CYS A 196 11.81 -12.91 -6.44
CA CYS A 196 12.00 -12.06 -7.61
C CYS A 196 13.37 -12.30 -8.24
N LYS A 197 13.36 -12.75 -9.50
CA LYS A 197 14.53 -13.05 -10.32
C LYS A 197 15.10 -11.81 -10.96
N THR A 198 14.23 -10.92 -11.42
CA THR A 198 14.64 -9.72 -12.17
C THR A 198 14.55 -8.46 -11.32
N ASN A 199 15.33 -7.43 -11.69
CA ASN A 199 15.20 -6.13 -11.03
C ASN A 199 13.81 -5.51 -11.28
N LYS A 200 13.18 -5.82 -12.43
CA LYS A 200 11.83 -5.37 -12.76
C LYS A 200 10.80 -5.93 -11.78
N GLU A 201 10.80 -7.24 -11.55
CA GLU A 201 9.93 -7.89 -10.55
C GLU A 201 10.15 -7.29 -9.15
N LYS A 202 11.42 -7.08 -8.75
CA LYS A 202 11.74 -6.45 -7.47
C LYS A 202 11.08 -5.08 -7.34
N LEU A 203 11.22 -4.22 -8.36
CA LEU A 203 10.62 -2.88 -8.34
C LEU A 203 9.09 -2.91 -8.25
N GLN A 204 8.43 -3.90 -8.87
CA GLN A 204 6.98 -4.04 -8.85
C GLN A 204 6.41 -4.37 -7.47
N ILE A 205 7.18 -5.07 -6.62
CA ILE A 205 6.75 -5.44 -5.26
C ILE A 205 7.22 -4.44 -4.18
N MET A 206 7.99 -3.42 -4.53
CA MET A 206 8.47 -2.43 -3.57
C MET A 206 7.31 -1.59 -3.00
N PRO A 207 7.40 -1.10 -1.75
CA PRO A 207 6.40 -0.21 -1.17
C PRO A 207 6.07 1.00 -2.04
N ASN A 208 7.05 1.54 -2.78
CA ASN A 208 6.84 2.64 -3.72
C ASN A 208 5.72 2.29 -4.72
N MET A 209 5.79 1.11 -5.36
CA MET A 209 4.79 0.70 -6.34
C MET A 209 3.43 0.45 -5.70
N ILE A 210 3.41 -0.21 -4.54
CA ILE A 210 2.17 -0.49 -3.80
C ILE A 210 1.49 0.80 -3.35
N GLY A 211 2.25 1.77 -2.85
CA GLY A 211 1.72 3.09 -2.49
C GLY A 211 1.23 3.88 -3.70
N PHE A 212 1.93 3.77 -4.83
CA PHE A 212 1.53 4.46 -6.07
C PHE A 212 0.23 3.91 -6.66
N GLN A 213 -0.07 2.62 -6.50
CA GLN A 213 -1.40 2.08 -6.84
C GLN A 213 -2.51 2.82 -6.09
N SER A 214 -2.35 3.02 -4.77
CA SER A 214 -3.29 3.79 -3.95
C SER A 214 -3.43 5.24 -4.42
N VAL A 215 -2.33 5.88 -4.85
CA VAL A 215 -2.35 7.22 -5.46
C VAL A 215 -3.26 7.24 -6.70
N LEU A 216 -3.08 6.31 -7.63
CA LEU A 216 -3.86 6.26 -8.88
C LEU A 216 -5.35 5.99 -8.61
N HIS A 217 -5.67 5.08 -7.68
CA HIS A 217 -7.06 4.87 -7.22
C HIS A 217 -7.65 6.14 -6.59
N GLY A 218 -6.88 6.82 -5.75
CA GLY A 218 -7.25 8.08 -5.14
C GLY A 218 -7.60 9.16 -6.16
N ILE A 219 -6.75 9.31 -7.19
CA ILE A 219 -6.95 10.23 -8.32
C ILE A 219 -8.23 9.88 -9.09
N CYS A 220 -8.44 8.61 -9.45
CA CYS A 220 -9.67 8.18 -10.14
C CYS A 220 -10.93 8.50 -9.34
N SER A 221 -10.88 8.26 -8.02
CA SER A 221 -11.96 8.60 -7.11
C SER A 221 -12.16 10.12 -6.94
N ARG A 222 -11.10 10.94 -7.08
CA ARG A 222 -11.18 12.42 -7.05
C ARG A 222 -11.80 12.97 -8.33
N LEU A 223 -11.46 12.38 -9.48
CA LEU A 223 -11.99 12.78 -10.77
C LEU A 223 -13.49 12.56 -10.86
N GLY A 224 -13.96 11.40 -10.37
CA GLY A 224 -15.38 11.08 -10.17
C GLY A 224 -16.20 10.90 -11.45
N ALA A 225 -15.60 11.06 -12.62
CA ALA A 225 -16.24 10.89 -13.91
C ALA A 225 -15.23 10.41 -14.97
N PRO A 226 -15.66 9.56 -15.92
CA PRO A 226 -14.81 9.10 -17.02
C PRO A 226 -14.44 10.25 -17.95
N ASN A 227 -13.31 10.13 -18.64
CA ASN A 227 -12.80 11.09 -19.63
C ASN A 227 -12.55 12.52 -19.11
N ARG A 228 -12.61 12.74 -17.79
CA ARG A 228 -12.25 14.03 -17.21
C ARG A 228 -10.77 14.28 -17.43
N LYS A 229 -10.45 15.41 -18.07
CA LYS A 229 -9.06 15.80 -18.36
C LYS A 229 -8.31 16.09 -17.06
N ALA A 230 -7.18 15.45 -16.91
CA ALA A 230 -6.29 15.67 -15.79
C ALA A 230 -4.82 15.64 -16.19
N ASP A 231 -4.04 16.45 -15.51
CA ASP A 231 -2.58 16.43 -15.54
C ASP A 231 -2.10 15.83 -14.23
N ILE A 232 -1.29 14.79 -14.29
CA ILE A 232 -0.67 14.18 -13.12
C ILE A 232 0.84 14.42 -13.22
N ILE A 233 1.34 15.26 -12.32
CA ILE A 233 2.74 15.63 -12.21
C ILE A 233 3.29 14.90 -10.98
N VAL A 234 4.34 14.10 -11.19
CA VAL A 234 4.97 13.28 -10.15
C VAL A 234 6.40 13.77 -9.97
N ASP A 235 6.87 13.87 -8.72
CA ASP A 235 8.26 14.22 -8.46
C ASP A 235 9.22 13.22 -9.12
N GLN A 236 10.33 13.77 -9.62
CA GLN A 236 11.28 13.02 -10.40
C GLN A 236 12.12 12.10 -9.52
N GLN A 237 12.09 10.80 -9.86
CA GLN A 237 12.86 9.77 -9.19
C GLN A 237 13.52 8.83 -10.19
N SER A 238 14.83 8.64 -10.03
CA SER A 238 15.63 7.80 -10.93
C SER A 238 15.27 6.31 -10.87
N GLN A 239 14.81 5.82 -9.72
CA GLN A 239 14.60 4.38 -9.51
C GLN A 239 13.21 3.87 -9.95
N PHE A 240 12.14 4.65 -9.73
CA PHE A 240 10.77 4.12 -9.83
C PHE A 240 9.91 4.74 -10.94
N ASN A 241 10.25 5.91 -11.47
CA ASN A 241 9.41 6.61 -12.45
C ASN A 241 9.09 5.76 -13.71
N THR A 242 10.02 4.92 -14.18
CA THR A 242 9.75 4.01 -15.30
C THR A 242 8.63 3.03 -14.95
N THR A 243 8.72 2.34 -13.80
CA THR A 243 7.71 1.38 -13.37
C THR A 243 6.38 2.05 -13.02
N GLN A 244 6.41 3.27 -12.46
CA GLN A 244 5.21 4.07 -12.21
C GLN A 244 4.49 4.44 -13.52
N ARG A 245 5.25 4.76 -14.58
CA ARG A 245 4.70 4.99 -15.93
C ARG A 245 4.05 3.72 -16.50
N GLU A 246 4.75 2.58 -16.45
CA GLU A 246 4.21 1.30 -16.92
C GLU A 246 2.91 0.94 -16.19
N LEU A 247 2.85 1.14 -14.86
CA LEU A 247 1.63 0.90 -14.08
C LEU A 247 0.48 1.81 -14.51
N ASN A 248 0.75 3.11 -14.70
CA ASN A 248 -0.26 4.07 -15.17
C ASN A 248 -0.81 3.68 -16.55
N GLU A 249 0.07 3.28 -17.47
CA GLU A 249 -0.32 2.79 -18.81
C GLU A 249 -1.18 1.53 -18.72
N PHE A 250 -0.78 0.56 -17.90
CA PHE A 250 -1.56 -0.66 -17.66
C PHE A 250 -2.95 -0.34 -17.10
N TYR A 251 -3.03 0.48 -16.05
CA TYR A 251 -4.29 0.91 -15.45
C TYR A 251 -5.20 1.67 -16.42
N TYR A 252 -4.62 2.48 -17.30
CA TYR A 252 -5.37 3.11 -18.37
C TYR A 252 -5.91 2.08 -19.36
N GLN A 253 -5.13 1.08 -19.78
CA GLN A 253 -5.56 0.04 -20.73
C GLN A 253 -6.73 -0.79 -20.20
N ILE A 254 -6.77 -1.06 -18.90
CA ILE A 254 -7.77 -1.93 -18.29
C ILE A 254 -9.01 -1.20 -17.78
N ARG A 255 -9.11 0.13 -17.95
CA ARG A 255 -10.12 0.98 -17.31
C ARG A 255 -11.56 0.76 -17.74
N GLU A 256 -11.78 0.14 -18.89
CA GLU A 256 -13.12 -0.03 -19.46
C GLU A 256 -13.97 -1.04 -18.68
N GLN A 257 -13.34 -1.94 -17.91
CA GLN A 257 -14.02 -2.95 -17.12
C GLN A 257 -13.52 -2.94 -15.67
N PRO A 258 -14.42 -2.98 -14.66
CA PRO A 258 -14.03 -3.22 -13.27
C PRO A 258 -13.47 -4.64 -13.07
N TRP A 259 -12.40 -4.75 -12.30
CA TRP A 259 -11.72 -6.02 -12.03
C TRP A 259 -12.14 -6.53 -10.65
N ALA A 260 -13.05 -7.50 -10.65
CA ALA A 260 -13.47 -8.20 -9.43
C ALA A 260 -12.56 -9.40 -9.18
N LEU A 261 -11.85 -9.40 -8.05
CA LEU A 261 -10.96 -10.49 -7.65
C LEU A 261 -11.73 -11.67 -7.03
N GLY A 262 -12.82 -11.39 -6.33
CA GLY A 262 -13.65 -12.40 -5.68
C GLY A 262 -14.80 -11.77 -4.89
N PRO A 263 -15.80 -12.56 -4.47
CA PRO A 263 -16.99 -12.04 -3.80
C PRO A 263 -16.63 -11.41 -2.45
N GLY A 264 -17.13 -10.19 -2.22
CA GLY A 264 -16.90 -9.43 -0.98
C GLY A 264 -15.52 -8.75 -0.88
N LEU A 265 -14.59 -9.03 -1.79
CA LEU A 265 -13.32 -8.30 -1.88
C LEU A 265 -13.50 -6.95 -2.60
N PRO A 266 -12.64 -5.96 -2.32
CA PRO A 266 -12.65 -4.69 -3.07
C PRO A 266 -12.52 -4.93 -4.58
N VAL A 267 -13.36 -4.26 -5.35
CA VAL A 267 -13.29 -4.24 -6.81
C VAL A 267 -12.31 -3.16 -7.24
N MET A 268 -11.37 -3.53 -8.10
CA MET A 268 -10.44 -2.58 -8.70
C MET A 268 -11.14 -1.89 -9.88
N ASP A 269 -11.58 -0.64 -9.67
CA ASP A 269 -12.24 0.18 -10.69
C ASP A 269 -11.35 1.35 -11.11
N MET A 270 -10.91 1.32 -12.36
CA MET A 270 -10.06 2.34 -12.98
C MET A 270 -10.79 3.20 -14.00
N LYS A 271 -12.12 3.14 -14.09
CA LYS A 271 -12.93 3.83 -15.12
C LYS A 271 -12.63 5.32 -15.30
N ASN A 272 -12.23 6.00 -14.22
CA ASN A 272 -11.94 7.44 -14.22
C ASN A 272 -10.45 7.77 -14.48
N MET A 273 -9.63 6.79 -14.87
CA MET A 273 -8.21 6.99 -15.16
C MET A 273 -8.04 7.97 -16.35
N PRO A 274 -7.28 9.06 -16.20
CA PRO A 274 -7.13 10.04 -17.27
C PRO A 274 -6.26 9.50 -18.41
N ALA A 275 -6.54 9.98 -19.64
CA ALA A 275 -5.81 9.57 -20.84
C ALA A 275 -4.44 10.20 -21.00
N LYS A 276 -4.18 11.33 -20.33
CA LYS A 276 -2.89 11.99 -20.44
C LYS A 276 -1.85 11.21 -19.63
N PRO A 277 -0.66 10.90 -20.19
CA PRO A 277 0.42 10.26 -19.45
C PRO A 277 0.90 11.08 -18.25
N LEU A 278 1.55 10.38 -17.31
CA LEU A 278 2.26 11.03 -16.19
C LEU A 278 3.38 11.94 -16.72
N VAL A 279 3.54 13.09 -16.07
CA VAL A 279 4.67 13.99 -16.26
C VAL A 279 5.58 13.87 -15.04
N PHE A 280 6.86 13.58 -15.27
CA PHE A 280 7.86 13.58 -14.21
C PHE A 280 8.63 14.88 -14.25
N GLN A 281 8.69 15.58 -13.12
CA GLN A 281 9.30 16.90 -13.03
C GLN A 281 10.04 17.04 -11.71
N SER A 282 11.15 17.78 -11.71
CA SER A 282 11.85 18.08 -10.46
C SER A 282 11.03 19.08 -9.63
N GLY A 283 10.94 18.86 -8.32
CA GLY A 283 10.33 19.81 -7.39
C GLY A 283 10.94 21.22 -7.37
N THR A 284 12.13 21.45 -7.96
CA THR A 284 12.68 22.81 -8.15
C THR A 284 12.03 23.58 -9.31
N MET A 285 11.35 22.87 -10.21
CA MET A 285 10.73 23.45 -11.41
C MET A 285 9.20 23.49 -11.31
N SER A 286 8.61 23.08 -10.19
CA SER A 286 7.15 22.98 -10.03
C SER A 286 6.71 23.50 -8.67
N ALA A 287 5.95 24.60 -8.69
CA ALA A 287 5.34 25.17 -7.49
C ALA A 287 4.35 24.18 -6.84
N GLY A 288 3.65 23.39 -7.65
CA GLY A 288 2.76 22.35 -7.13
C GLY A 288 3.50 21.21 -6.43
N LEU A 289 4.66 20.79 -6.96
CA LEU A 289 5.52 19.80 -6.30
C LEU A 289 6.16 20.35 -5.00
N GLU A 290 6.54 21.62 -4.98
CA GLU A 290 7.01 22.28 -3.77
C GLU A 290 5.90 22.37 -2.70
N LEU A 291 4.66 22.66 -3.09
CA LEU A 291 3.51 22.65 -2.17
C LEU A 291 3.24 21.26 -1.61
N VAL A 292 3.28 20.20 -2.42
CA VAL A 292 2.96 18.85 -1.93
C VAL A 292 4.02 18.35 -0.95
N ASP A 293 5.31 18.69 -1.12
CA ASP A 293 6.37 18.40 -0.14
C ASP A 293 6.03 19.01 1.23
N ILE A 294 5.63 20.30 1.26
CA ILE A 294 5.24 20.99 2.49
C ILE A 294 4.05 20.30 3.16
N TYR A 295 2.98 20.04 2.40
CA TYR A 295 1.79 19.38 2.95
C TYR A 295 2.11 17.98 3.45
N LEU A 296 2.84 17.19 2.66
CA LEU A 296 3.24 15.82 2.99
C LEU A 296 4.07 15.79 4.27
N TRP A 297 5.04 16.67 4.42
CA TRP A 297 5.87 16.76 5.61
C TRP A 297 5.07 17.10 6.87
N ILE A 298 4.16 18.09 6.79
CA ILE A 298 3.31 18.51 7.91
C ILE A 298 2.36 17.38 8.31
N PHE A 299 1.67 16.77 7.34
CA PHE A 299 0.73 15.68 7.58
C PHE A 299 1.42 14.44 8.12
N LYS A 300 2.60 14.08 7.60
CA LYS A 300 3.39 12.97 8.12
C LYS A 300 3.72 13.17 9.59
N ARG A 301 4.17 14.37 9.99
CA ARG A 301 4.42 14.68 11.40
C ARG A 301 3.17 14.56 12.27
N TYR A 302 2.03 15.06 11.79
CA TYR A 302 0.75 14.91 12.47
C TYR A 302 0.39 13.43 12.70
N MET A 303 0.50 12.60 11.65
CA MET A 303 0.20 11.17 11.72
C MET A 303 1.19 10.41 12.62
N GLU A 304 2.46 10.81 12.63
CA GLU A 304 3.49 10.29 13.53
C GLU A 304 3.36 10.83 14.97
N ARG A 305 2.33 11.63 15.28
CA ARG A 305 2.10 12.29 16.57
C ARG A 305 3.28 13.14 17.04
N LYS A 306 4.04 13.68 16.11
CA LYS A 306 5.12 14.63 16.39
C LYS A 306 4.55 16.02 16.65
N GLU A 307 5.30 16.81 17.42
CA GLU A 307 4.90 18.17 17.74
C GLU A 307 4.77 19.03 16.48
N LEU A 308 3.69 19.79 16.44
CA LEU A 308 3.37 20.82 15.46
C LEU A 308 3.02 22.12 16.20
N THR A 309 3.42 23.25 15.64
CA THR A 309 2.97 24.56 16.14
C THR A 309 1.48 24.76 15.85
N LYS A 310 0.87 25.76 16.51
CA LYS A 310 -0.54 26.11 16.28
C LYS A 310 -0.86 26.42 14.81
N PRO A 311 -0.04 27.19 14.06
CA PRO A 311 -0.29 27.43 12.64
C PRO A 311 -0.29 26.14 11.81
N LEU A 312 0.71 25.27 11.98
CA LEU A 312 0.77 24.02 11.21
C LEU A 312 -0.39 23.09 11.54
N SER A 313 -0.78 23.03 12.81
CA SER A 313 -1.96 22.28 13.24
C SER A 313 -3.24 22.80 12.56
N ARG A 314 -3.40 24.13 12.44
CA ARG A 314 -4.53 24.75 11.75
C ARG A 314 -4.60 24.33 10.27
N LEU A 315 -3.46 24.20 9.57
CA LEU A 315 -3.43 23.70 8.20
C LEU A 315 -3.99 22.26 8.11
N VAL A 316 -3.56 21.38 9.02
CA VAL A 316 -4.05 20.00 9.09
C VAL A 316 -5.57 19.97 9.37
N TYR A 317 -6.02 20.67 10.41
CA TYR A 317 -7.44 20.69 10.80
C TYR A 317 -8.37 21.22 9.69
N THR A 318 -7.90 22.18 8.90
CA THR A 318 -8.66 22.72 7.76
C THR A 318 -8.89 21.68 6.67
N ASN A 319 -7.98 20.70 6.55
CA ASN A 319 -8.02 19.67 5.51
C ASN A 319 -8.71 18.37 5.96
N LEU A 320 -8.86 18.10 7.26
CA LEU A 320 -9.36 16.82 7.80
C LEU A 320 -10.66 16.31 7.16
N LYS A 321 -11.60 17.20 6.83
CA LYS A 321 -12.90 16.82 6.24
C LYS A 321 -12.85 16.57 4.73
N THR A 322 -11.78 17.00 4.08
CA THR A 322 -11.64 16.97 2.62
C THR A 322 -10.54 16.05 2.14
N ALA A 323 -9.57 15.77 3.02
CA ALA A 323 -8.47 14.85 2.78
C ALA A 323 -8.95 13.41 2.82
N ARG A 324 -8.43 12.60 1.92
CA ARG A 324 -8.53 11.15 1.99
C ARG A 324 -7.24 10.61 2.57
N THR A 325 -7.41 9.71 3.52
CA THR A 325 -6.31 9.01 4.18
C THR A 325 -6.60 7.52 4.14
N ASP A 326 -5.63 6.74 3.68
CA ASP A 326 -5.65 5.29 3.79
C ASP A 326 -4.22 4.75 3.91
N SER A 327 -4.10 3.52 4.40
CA SER A 327 -2.82 2.86 4.54
C SER A 327 -2.89 1.39 4.19
N VAL A 328 -1.84 0.90 3.54
CA VAL A 328 -1.54 -0.52 3.43
C VAL A 328 -0.85 -0.94 4.73
N SER A 329 -1.64 -1.52 5.63
CA SER A 329 -1.21 -2.01 6.94
C SER A 329 -2.11 -3.14 7.42
N LEU A 330 -1.62 -3.96 8.35
CA LEU A 330 -2.41 -4.99 9.00
C LEU A 330 -3.58 -4.38 9.80
N GLN A 331 -3.38 -3.19 10.38
CA GLN A 331 -4.43 -2.46 11.06
C GLN A 331 -5.58 -2.07 10.11
N SER A 332 -5.26 -1.58 8.90
CA SER A 332 -6.26 -1.24 7.89
C SER A 332 -7.00 -2.48 7.37
N VAL A 333 -6.29 -3.60 7.23
CA VAL A 333 -6.89 -4.91 6.91
C VAL A 333 -7.89 -5.33 7.99
N ALA A 334 -7.50 -5.26 9.27
CA ALA A 334 -8.37 -5.59 10.39
C ALA A 334 -9.62 -4.71 10.44
N LYS A 335 -9.45 -3.40 10.24
CA LYS A 335 -10.58 -2.46 10.16
C LYS A 335 -11.54 -2.82 9.02
N ARG A 336 -11.02 -3.09 7.82
CA ARG A 336 -11.82 -3.45 6.66
C ARG A 336 -12.60 -4.75 6.88
N PHE A 337 -11.95 -5.76 7.45
CA PHE A 337 -12.62 -7.02 7.78
C PHE A 337 -13.72 -6.82 8.81
N LYS A 338 -13.45 -6.06 9.88
CA LYS A 338 -14.44 -5.74 10.90
C LYS A 338 -15.68 -5.06 10.30
N GLU A 339 -15.47 -4.02 9.49
CA GLU A 339 -16.57 -3.30 8.83
C GLU A 339 -17.37 -4.18 7.85
N PHE A 340 -16.71 -5.15 7.19
CA PHE A 340 -17.39 -6.13 6.35
C PHE A 340 -18.21 -7.11 7.20
N PHE A 341 -17.60 -7.68 8.23
CA PHE A 341 -18.20 -8.70 9.10
C PHE A 341 -19.42 -8.16 9.84
N GLU A 342 -19.35 -6.93 10.37
CA GLU A 342 -20.46 -6.27 11.08
C GLU A 342 -21.68 -5.98 10.19
N LYS A 343 -21.53 -6.03 8.86
CA LYS A 343 -22.63 -5.81 7.90
C LYS A 343 -23.29 -7.11 7.42
N LEU A 344 -22.75 -8.26 7.80
CA LEU A 344 -23.32 -9.55 7.40
C LEU A 344 -24.61 -9.82 8.18
N SER A 345 -25.60 -10.35 7.47
CA SER A 345 -26.80 -10.93 8.09
C SER A 345 -26.52 -12.34 8.57
N GLU A 346 -27.26 -12.78 9.59
CA GLU A 346 -27.26 -14.18 9.99
C GLU A 346 -27.63 -15.09 8.81
N PRO A 347 -26.86 -16.17 8.55
CA PRO A 347 -27.13 -17.07 7.44
C PRO A 347 -28.39 -17.91 7.70
N THR A 348 -29.16 -18.18 6.64
CA THR A 348 -30.29 -19.10 6.71
C THR A 348 -29.80 -20.56 6.77
N ALA A 349 -30.68 -21.49 7.18
CA ALA A 349 -30.34 -22.92 7.19
C ALA A 349 -29.90 -23.43 5.80
N GLU A 350 -30.59 -23.01 4.74
CA GLU A 350 -30.23 -23.34 3.34
C GLU A 350 -28.84 -22.79 2.96
N MET A 351 -28.51 -21.56 3.39
CA MET A 351 -27.17 -20.99 3.16
C MET A 351 -26.09 -21.79 3.89
N ILE A 352 -26.37 -22.25 5.12
CA ILE A 352 -25.43 -23.08 5.90
C ILE A 352 -25.22 -24.44 5.21
N GLU A 353 -26.30 -25.08 4.75
CA GLU A 353 -26.23 -26.36 4.03
C GLU A 353 -25.38 -26.24 2.76
N LYS A 354 -25.68 -25.25 1.91
CA LYS A 354 -24.90 -24.98 0.69
C LYS A 354 -23.45 -24.61 0.99
N ALA A 355 -23.20 -23.86 2.07
CA ALA A 355 -21.83 -23.53 2.48
C ALA A 355 -21.05 -24.79 2.92
N ASN A 356 -21.71 -25.76 3.57
CA ASN A 356 -21.08 -27.02 3.95
C ASN A 356 -20.77 -27.90 2.73
N GLU A 357 -21.66 -27.95 1.74
CA GLU A 357 -21.42 -28.65 0.47
C GLU A 357 -20.20 -28.08 -0.26
N LEU A 358 -20.16 -26.75 -0.44
CA LEU A 358 -19.03 -26.06 -1.07
C LEU A 358 -17.72 -26.30 -0.30
N ARG A 359 -17.78 -26.23 1.03
CA ARG A 359 -16.62 -26.51 1.89
C ARG A 359 -16.12 -27.95 1.72
N ALA A 360 -17.01 -28.94 1.62
CA ALA A 360 -16.62 -30.33 1.43
C ALA A 360 -15.90 -30.56 0.09
N VAL A 361 -16.37 -29.90 -0.98
CA VAL A 361 -15.71 -29.93 -2.30
C VAL A 361 -14.33 -29.28 -2.23
N GLU A 362 -14.22 -28.11 -1.62
CA GLU A 362 -12.93 -27.42 -1.43
C GLU A 362 -11.96 -28.25 -0.59
N GLU A 363 -12.42 -28.85 0.51
CA GLU A 363 -11.59 -29.69 1.37
C GLU A 363 -11.10 -30.95 0.66
N THR A 364 -11.94 -31.59 -0.13
CA THR A 364 -11.54 -32.76 -0.93
C THR A 364 -10.38 -32.40 -1.87
N ARG A 365 -10.50 -31.27 -2.57
CA ARG A 365 -9.45 -30.76 -3.46
C ARG A 365 -8.17 -30.42 -2.69
N ARG A 366 -8.31 -29.74 -1.55
CA ARG A 366 -7.20 -29.30 -0.69
C ARG A 366 -6.40 -30.49 -0.17
N LEU A 367 -7.09 -31.47 0.41
CA LEU A 367 -6.48 -32.64 1.03
C LEU A 367 -5.77 -33.54 0.01
N ALA A 368 -6.18 -33.53 -1.26
CA ALA A 368 -5.48 -34.24 -2.33
C ALA A 368 -4.05 -33.73 -2.59
N HIS A 369 -3.75 -32.49 -2.22
CA HIS A 369 -2.44 -31.86 -2.40
C HIS A 369 -1.67 -31.73 -1.07
N ARG A 370 -2.28 -32.12 0.05
CA ARG A 370 -1.67 -31.97 1.37
C ARG A 370 -0.42 -32.83 1.48
N VAL A 371 0.71 -32.19 1.79
CA VAL A 371 1.94 -32.89 2.15
C VAL A 371 1.89 -33.30 3.62
N GLN A 372 2.50 -34.45 3.96
CA GLN A 372 2.68 -34.79 5.37
C GLN A 372 3.53 -33.68 6.02
N SER A 373 3.12 -33.24 7.22
CA SER A 373 3.86 -32.23 7.97
C SER A 373 5.33 -32.67 8.03
N VAL A 374 6.25 -31.80 7.64
CA VAL A 374 7.68 -32.07 7.79
C VAL A 374 7.95 -32.10 9.28
N SER A 375 7.85 -33.30 9.86
CA SER A 375 8.11 -33.58 11.25
C SER A 375 9.50 -33.04 11.57
N GLN A 376 9.58 -32.24 12.62
CA GLN A 376 10.83 -31.72 13.17
C GLN A 376 11.87 -32.85 13.26
N SER A 377 12.94 -32.76 12.46
CA SER A 377 14.20 -33.44 12.71
C SER A 377 15.00 -32.64 13.72
#